data_AF-A0A061JC90-F1
#
_entry.id   AF-A0A061JC90-F1
#
_cell.length_a   1.000
_cell.length_b   1.000
_cell.length_c   1.000
_cell.angle_alpha   90.00
_cell.angle_beta   90.00
_cell.angle_gamma   90.00
#
_symmetry.space_group_name_H-M   'P 1'
#
loop_
_entity.id
_entity.type
_entity.pdbx_description
1 polymer ?
#
loop_
_entity_poly.entity_id
_entity_poly.type
_entity_poly.pdbx_seq_one_letter_code
_entity_poly.pdbx_strand_id
1 'polypeptide(L)'
;MPRAYYKPFTVYEEVVGFHGTRRNAYLCCAFFFAGLLFKVCVLSRYSTASDFSELSRVEDDPQYQSFLAQRMELAESLASMEAMRRAVQARRAPPA
;
A
#
# COMPACT_ATOMS: atom_id res chain seq x y z
N MET A 1 36.48 25.39 -29.38
CA MET A 1 35.36 25.41 -28.41
C MET A 1 35.77 24.59 -27.19
N PRO A 2 35.78 25.13 -25.97
CA PRO A 2 36.14 24.38 -24.78
C PRO A 2 35.00 23.39 -24.45
N ARG A 3 35.30 22.10 -24.34
CA ARG A 3 34.32 21.08 -24.00
C ARG A 3 33.97 21.17 -22.51
N ALA A 4 32.80 21.72 -22.22
CA ALA A 4 32.18 21.70 -20.91
C ALA A 4 31.69 20.28 -20.57
N TYR A 5 32.55 19.40 -20.02
CA TYR A 5 32.11 18.15 -19.41
C TYR A 5 33.07 17.72 -18.29
N TYR A 6 33.14 18.53 -17.22
CA TYR A 6 33.51 17.99 -15.90
C TYR A 6 32.29 17.22 -15.36
N LYS A 7 32.08 16.00 -15.86
CA LYS A 7 31.23 15.05 -15.14
C LYS A 7 32.17 14.38 -14.13
N PRO A 8 31.99 14.53 -12.81
CA PRO A 8 32.84 13.87 -11.86
C PRO A 8 32.64 12.38 -12.07
N PHE A 9 33.64 11.72 -12.67
CA PHE A 9 33.68 10.28 -12.69
C PHE A 9 33.79 9.85 -11.23
N THR A 10 32.96 8.90 -10.82
CA THR A 10 33.17 8.30 -9.51
C THR A 10 34.56 7.64 -9.48
N VAL A 11 35.24 7.59 -8.33
CA VAL A 11 36.58 6.95 -8.23
C VAL A 11 36.58 5.55 -8.85
N TYR A 12 35.45 4.85 -8.76
CA TYR A 12 35.22 3.56 -9.38
C TYR A 12 35.20 3.58 -10.92
N GLU A 13 34.61 4.62 -11.53
CA GLU A 13 34.61 4.83 -12.98
C GLU A 13 36.00 5.18 -13.53
N GLU A 14 36.82 5.87 -12.75
CA GLU A 14 38.20 6.17 -13.14
C GLU A 14 39.07 4.91 -13.15
N VAL A 15 38.86 3.99 -12.19
CA VAL A 15 39.65 2.76 -12.05
C VAL A 15 39.20 1.67 -13.03
N VAL A 16 37.89 1.50 -13.22
CA VAL A 16 37.31 0.38 -13.97
C VAL A 16 36.89 0.77 -15.40
N GLY A 17 36.84 2.08 -15.68
CA GLY A 17 36.35 2.63 -16.94
C GLY A 17 34.83 2.58 -17.05
N PHE A 18 34.26 3.55 -17.78
CA PHE A 18 32.80 3.74 -17.91
C PHE A 18 32.04 2.49 -18.42
N HIS A 19 32.65 1.68 -19.30
CA HIS A 19 32.01 0.45 -19.78
C HIS A 19 32.02 -0.67 -18.75
N GLY A 20 33.08 -0.78 -17.94
CA GLY A 20 33.16 -1.77 -16.87
C GLY A 20 32.21 -1.44 -15.72
N THR A 21 32.10 -0.17 -15.33
CA THR A 21 31.14 0.26 -14.31
C THR A 21 29.70 0.04 -14.73
N ARG A 22 29.37 0.34 -15.99
CA ARG A 22 28.03 0.07 -16.54
C ARG A 22 27.69 -1.42 -16.49
N ARG A 23 28.60 -2.31 -16.88
CA ARG A 23 28.38 -3.77 -16.81
C ARG A 23 28.20 -4.25 -15.37
N ASN A 24 29.03 -3.76 -14.46
CA ASN A 24 28.99 -4.16 -13.05
C ASN A 24 27.73 -3.65 -12.34
N ALA A 25 27.23 -2.46 -12.71
CA ALA A 25 25.96 -1.95 -12.23
C ALA A 25 24.79 -2.86 -12.65
N TYR A 26 24.75 -3.32 -13.90
CA TYR A 26 23.72 -4.28 -14.34
C TYR A 26 23.79 -5.61 -13.58
N LEU A 27 24.99 -6.15 -13.36
CA LEU A 27 25.16 -7.37 -12.58
C LEU A 27 24.72 -7.19 -11.13
N CYS A 28 25.11 -6.09 -10.50
CA CYS A 28 24.72 -5.75 -9.13
C CYS A 28 23.19 -5.62 -9.01
N CYS A 29 22.55 -4.88 -9.91
CA CYS A 29 21.10 -4.76 -9.97
C CYS A 29 20.44 -6.13 -10.18
N ALA A 30 20.95 -6.95 -11.09
CA ALA A 30 20.39 -8.28 -11.35
C ALA A 30 20.43 -9.16 -10.10
N PHE A 31 21.55 -9.20 -9.38
CA PHE A 31 21.66 -9.95 -8.12
C PHE A 31 20.72 -9.41 -7.04
N PHE A 32 20.63 -8.08 -6.90
CA PHE A 32 19.76 -7.45 -5.92
C PHE A 32 18.28 -7.77 -6.20
N PHE A 33 17.83 -7.61 -7.44
CA PHE A 33 16.44 -7.94 -7.82
C PHE A 33 16.15 -9.43 -7.72
N ALA A 34 17.08 -10.30 -8.13
CA ALA A 34 16.93 -11.74 -7.97
C ALA A 34 16.80 -12.14 -6.49
N GLY A 35 17.62 -11.55 -5.62
CA GLY A 35 17.54 -11.76 -4.17
C GLY A 35 16.22 -11.26 -3.56
N LEU A 36 15.73 -10.11 -4.00
CA LEU A 36 14.42 -9.60 -3.58
C LEU A 36 13.27 -10.51 -4.03
N LEU A 37 13.27 -10.94 -5.29
CA LEU A 37 12.27 -11.88 -5.81
C LEU A 37 12.32 -13.21 -5.06
N PHE A 38 13.51 -13.74 -4.82
CA PHE A 38 13.69 -14.95 -4.02
C PHE A 38 13.12 -14.78 -2.61
N LYS A 39 13.42 -13.65 -1.94
CA LYS A 39 12.87 -13.33 -0.63
C LYS A 39 11.34 -13.26 -0.65
N VAL A 40 10.73 -12.65 -1.66
CA VAL A 40 9.27 -12.60 -1.81
C VAL A 40 8.68 -14.00 -2.01
N CYS A 41 9.30 -14.83 -2.85
CA CYS A 41 8.86 -16.21 -3.09
C CYS A 41 8.97 -17.10 -1.83
N VAL A 42 10.02 -16.91 -1.03
CA VAL A 42 10.16 -17.61 0.25
C VAL A 42 9.12 -17.09 1.24
N LEU A 43 8.99 -15.77 1.39
CA LEU A 43 8.03 -15.20 2.32
C LEU A 43 6.58 -15.54 1.94
N SER A 44 6.21 -15.64 0.66
CA SER A 44 4.85 -16.03 0.29
C SER A 44 4.46 -17.45 0.72
N ARG A 45 5.45 -18.33 0.97
CA ARG A 45 5.23 -19.70 1.45
C ARG A 45 5.28 -19.85 2.97
N TYR A 46 6.02 -18.98 3.65
CA TYR A 46 6.27 -19.11 5.10
C TYR A 46 5.71 -17.96 5.94
N SER A 47 5.27 -16.86 5.31
CA SER A 47 4.68 -15.72 6.00
C SER A 47 3.19 -15.95 6.22
N THR A 48 2.81 -16.09 7.49
CA THR A 48 1.41 -16.07 7.94
C THR A 48 0.72 -14.74 7.63
N ALA A 49 1.47 -13.65 7.46
CA ALA A 49 0.92 -12.34 7.12
C ALA A 49 0.37 -12.23 5.68
N SER A 50 0.68 -13.20 4.81
CA SER A 50 0.14 -13.30 3.45
C SER A 50 -0.96 -14.36 3.30
N ASP A 51 -1.36 -15.01 4.40
CA ASP A 51 -2.43 -15.98 4.38
C ASP A 51 -3.79 -15.28 4.47
N PHE A 52 -4.26 -14.76 3.33
CA PHE A 52 -5.58 -14.16 3.20
C PHE A 52 -6.71 -15.22 3.19
N SER A 53 -6.38 -16.51 3.29
CA SER A 53 -7.41 -17.56 3.35
C SER A 53 -8.21 -17.51 4.65
N GLU A 54 -7.63 -16.99 5.74
CA GLU A 54 -8.33 -16.80 7.00
C GLU A 54 -9.38 -15.67 6.94
N LEU A 55 -9.19 -14.65 6.10
CA LEU A 55 -10.18 -13.57 5.91
C LEU A 55 -11.50 -14.12 5.34
N SER A 56 -11.42 -15.01 4.35
CA SER A 56 -12.61 -15.68 3.80
C SER A 56 -13.33 -16.53 4.86
N ARG A 57 -12.58 -17.14 5.79
CA ARG A 57 -13.16 -17.95 6.87
C ARG A 57 -13.84 -17.11 7.95
N VAL A 58 -13.34 -15.91 8.22
CA VAL A 58 -13.97 -14.97 9.16
C VAL A 58 -15.26 -14.41 8.57
N GLU A 59 -15.32 -14.18 7.27
CA GLU A 59 -16.54 -13.69 6.60
C GLU A 59 -17.66 -14.73 6.57
N ASP A 60 -17.32 -16.02 6.52
CA ASP A 60 -18.26 -17.14 6.62
C ASP A 60 -18.67 -17.48 8.07
N ASP A 61 -18.06 -16.85 9.08
CA ASP A 61 -18.40 -17.10 10.49
C ASP A 61 -19.76 -16.48 10.85
N PRO A 62 -20.76 -17.28 11.30
CA PRO A 62 -22.07 -16.76 11.68
C PRO A 62 -22.02 -15.75 12.83
N GLN A 63 -21.04 -15.85 13.73
CA GLN A 63 -20.87 -14.88 14.80
C GLN A 63 -20.42 -13.52 14.25
N TYR A 64 -19.47 -13.52 13.29
CA TYR A 64 -19.00 -12.32 12.64
C TYR A 64 -20.11 -11.61 11.84
N GLN A 65 -20.92 -12.40 11.10
CA GLN A 65 -22.08 -11.89 10.35
C GLN A 65 -23.13 -11.25 11.28
N SER A 66 -23.42 -11.85 12.42
CA SER A 66 -24.36 -11.27 13.39
C SER A 66 -23.87 -9.94 13.96
N PHE A 67 -22.56 -9.81 14.19
CA PHE A 67 -21.96 -8.58 14.68
C PHE A 67 -21.94 -7.48 13.61
N LEU A 68 -21.71 -7.83 12.35
CA LEU A 68 -21.85 -6.92 11.21
C LEU A 68 -23.29 -6.41 11.06
N ALA A 69 -24.29 -7.29 11.20
CA ALA A 69 -25.70 -6.90 11.15
C ALA A 69 -26.06 -5.89 12.24
N GLN A 70 -25.60 -6.12 13.48
CA GLN A 70 -25.80 -5.18 14.59
C GLN A 70 -25.12 -3.82 14.33
N ARG A 71 -23.92 -3.83 13.72
CA ARG A 71 -23.24 -2.59 13.34
C ARG A 71 -23.99 -1.81 12.26
N MET A 72 -24.58 -2.50 11.28
CA MET A 72 -25.38 -1.86 10.24
C MET A 72 -26.67 -1.26 10.81
N GLU A 73 -27.37 -1.99 11.67
CA GLU A 73 -28.58 -1.49 12.36
C GLU A 73 -28.27 -0.25 13.22
N LEU A 74 -27.16 -0.27 13.96
CA LEU A 74 -26.70 0.89 14.72
C LEU A 74 -26.32 2.07 13.79
N ALA A 75 -25.66 1.82 12.67
CA ALA A 75 -25.33 2.87 11.71
C ALA A 75 -26.60 3.50 11.08
N GLU A 76 -27.61 2.70 10.75
CA GLU A 76 -28.90 3.19 10.23
C GLU A 76 -29.67 4.00 11.28
N SER A 77 -29.70 3.55 12.53
CA SER A 77 -30.33 4.30 13.63
C SER A 77 -29.62 5.64 13.88
N LEU A 78 -28.29 5.69 13.83
CA LEU A 78 -27.54 6.94 13.97
C LEU A 78 -27.76 7.86 12.76
N ALA A 79 -27.72 7.33 11.54
CA ALA A 79 -27.96 8.09 10.32
C ALA A 79 -29.39 8.69 10.28
N SER A 80 -30.39 7.93 10.73
CA SER A 80 -31.78 8.40 10.81
C SER A 80 -31.96 9.48 11.89
N MET A 81 -31.32 9.35 13.05
CA MET A 81 -31.32 10.42 14.07
C MET A 81 -30.62 11.69 13.59
N GLU A 82 -29.51 11.57 12.88
CA GLU A 82 -28.82 12.73 12.28
C GLU A 82 -29.67 13.40 11.21
N ALA A 83 -30.32 12.61 10.34
CA ALA A 83 -31.25 13.13 9.34
C ALA A 83 -32.43 13.86 9.99
N MET A 84 -33.00 13.30 11.07
CA MET A 84 -34.08 13.92 11.83
C MET A 84 -33.61 15.22 12.49
N ARG A 85 -32.40 15.25 13.04
CA ARG A 85 -31.79 16.45 13.63
C ARG A 85 -31.55 17.55 12.60
N ARG A 86 -31.07 17.22 11.41
CA ARG A 86 -30.92 18.18 10.28
C ARG A 86 -32.28 18.70 9.81
N ALA A 87 -33.30 17.85 9.70
CA ALA A 87 -34.64 18.25 9.31
C ALA A 87 -35.29 19.21 10.33
N VAL A 88 -35.09 18.97 11.63
CA VAL A 88 -35.58 19.87 12.70
C VAL A 88 -34.84 21.21 12.70
N GLN A 89 -33.53 21.22 12.43
CA GLN A 89 -32.77 22.47 12.29
C GLN A 89 -33.20 23.27 11.06
N ALA A 90 -33.43 22.61 9.91
CA ALA A 90 -33.92 23.25 8.70
C ALA A 90 -35.30 23.89 8.88
N ARG A 91 -36.18 23.29 9.69
CA ARG A 91 -37.50 23.85 10.03
C ARG A 91 -37.46 24.98 11.06
N ARG A 92 -36.34 25.20 11.75
CA ARG A 92 -36.16 26.28 12.74
C ARG A 92 -35.54 27.55 12.16
N ALA A 93 -35.14 27.55 10.89
CA ALA A 93 -34.80 28.79 10.21
C ALA A 93 -36.09 29.61 10.01
N PRO A 94 -36.17 30.86 10.52
CA PRO A 94 -37.35 31.68 10.32
C PRO A 94 -37.53 31.97 8.82
N PRO A 95 -38.77 32.00 8.29
CA PRO A 95 -39.01 32.42 6.93
C PRO A 95 -38.55 33.87 6.76
N ALA A 96 -37.76 34.11 5.70
CA ALA A 96 -37.29 35.43 5.30
C ALA A 96 -38.42 36.34 4.81
#